data_AF-A0A7V4Y690-F1
#
_entry.id   AF-A0A7V4Y690-F1
#
_cell.length_a   1.000
_cell.length_b   1.000
_cell.length_c   1.000
_cell.angle_alpha   90.00
_cell.angle_beta   90.00
_cell.angle_gamma   90.00
#
_symmetry.space_group_name_H-M   'P 1'
#
loop_
_entity.id
_entity.type
_entity.pdbx_description
1 polymer ?
#
loop_
_entity_poly.entity_id
_entity_poly.type
_entity_poly.pdbx_seq_one_letter_code
_entity_poly.pdbx_strand_id
1 'polypeptide(L)'
;ERLARSLGIESLSASQVSEITRELDERVKESRTRPLKAEYVFVWRDALYEKVRLEGKVVSVAIMIAYGVDGEGRREILAVEPMWEETEESWRDFSFC
;
A
#
# COMPACT_ATOMS: atom_id res chain seq x y z
N GLU A 1 0.39 -14.61 15.27
CA GLU A 1 0.49 -16.05 15.59
C GLU A 1 -0.81 -16.83 15.36
N ARG A 2 -1.98 -16.38 15.86
CA ARG A 2 -3.26 -17.12 15.71
C ARG A 2 -3.73 -17.31 14.26
N LEU A 3 -3.51 -16.31 13.39
CA LEU A 3 -3.86 -16.33 11.96
C LEU A 3 -2.96 -17.25 11.12
N ALA A 4 -1.66 -17.30 11.41
CA ALA A 4 -0.72 -18.17 10.69
C ALA A 4 -1.00 -19.66 10.97
N ARG A 5 -1.35 -19.98 12.21
CA ARG A 5 -1.70 -21.35 12.61
C ARG A 5 -3.05 -21.81 12.04
N SER A 6 -4.02 -20.91 11.87
CA SER A 6 -5.31 -21.25 11.23
C SER A 6 -5.20 -21.48 9.72
N LEU A 7 -4.10 -21.05 9.09
CA LEU A 7 -3.81 -21.27 7.67
C LEU A 7 -2.89 -22.49 7.41
N GLY A 8 -2.63 -23.32 8.43
CA GLY A 8 -1.82 -24.55 8.30
C GLY A 8 -0.30 -24.33 8.32
N ILE A 9 0.16 -23.16 8.74
CA ILE A 9 1.57 -22.81 8.77
C ILE A 9 2.10 -23.09 10.18
N GLU A 10 2.57 -24.32 10.42
CA GLU A 10 3.02 -24.77 11.75
C GLU A 10 4.28 -24.04 12.24
N SER A 11 5.15 -23.62 11.32
CA SER A 11 6.22 -22.64 11.57
C SER A 11 6.73 -22.10 10.23
N LEU A 12 6.83 -20.77 10.07
CA LEU A 12 7.62 -20.17 9.00
C LEU A 12 9.05 -20.08 9.49
N SER A 13 9.98 -20.76 8.81
CA SER A 13 11.41 -20.51 9.05
C SER A 13 11.76 -19.06 8.69
N ALA A 14 12.79 -18.50 9.33
CA ALA A 14 13.25 -17.14 9.01
C ALA A 14 13.61 -16.99 7.52
N SER A 15 14.12 -18.04 6.88
CA SER A 15 14.37 -18.09 5.43
C SER A 15 13.08 -18.02 4.62
N GLN A 16 12.03 -18.76 4.99
CA GLN A 16 10.73 -18.69 4.31
C GLN A 16 10.06 -17.32 4.47
N VAL A 17 10.15 -16.71 5.65
CA VAL A 17 9.66 -15.33 5.85
C VAL A 17 10.43 -14.38 4.94
N SER A 18 11.77 -14.48 4.89
CA SER A 18 12.60 -13.63 4.05
C SER A 18 12.31 -13.81 2.55
N GLU A 19 12.05 -15.03 2.10
CA GLU A 19 11.68 -15.30 0.71
C GLU A 19 10.34 -14.69 0.35
N ILE A 20 9.32 -14.87 1.21
CA ILE A 20 8.00 -14.25 1.04
C ILE A 20 8.10 -12.73 1.03
N THR A 21 8.86 -12.14 1.95
CA THR A 21 9.06 -10.68 2.00
C THR A 21 9.69 -10.17 0.71
N ARG A 22 10.72 -10.86 0.20
CA ARG A 22 11.37 -10.46 -1.06
C ARG A 22 10.42 -10.52 -2.25
N GLU A 23 9.63 -11.58 -2.37
CA GLU A 23 8.63 -11.68 -3.43
C GLU A 23 7.56 -10.58 -3.32
N LEU A 24 7.13 -10.26 -2.10
CA LEU A 24 6.22 -9.14 -1.86
C LEU A 24 6.85 -7.80 -2.25
N ASP A 25 8.12 -7.57 -1.94
CA ASP A 25 8.84 -6.34 -2.32
C ASP A 25 8.89 -6.16 -3.84
N GLU A 26 9.12 -7.24 -4.58
CA GLU A 26 9.11 -7.23 -6.05
C GLU A 26 7.73 -6.85 -6.59
N ARG A 27 6.65 -7.47 -6.06
CA ARG A 27 5.27 -7.15 -6.45
C ARG A 27 4.86 -5.74 -6.08
N VAL A 28 5.28 -5.25 -4.91
CA VAL A 28 5.05 -3.86 -4.48
C VAL A 28 5.75 -2.90 -5.42
N LYS A 29 7.01 -3.18 -5.80
CA LYS A 29 7.75 -2.37 -6.75
C LYS A 29 7.08 -2.34 -8.11
N GLU A 30 6.69 -3.49 -8.65
CA GLU A 30 5.96 -3.59 -9.91
C GLU A 30 4.68 -2.74 -9.86
N SER A 31 3.88 -2.88 -8.80
CA SER A 31 2.65 -2.11 -8.60
C SER A 31 2.90 -0.60 -8.58
N ARG A 32 4.00 -0.14 -7.98
CA ARG A 32 4.38 1.28 -7.91
C ARG A 32 4.97 1.84 -9.21
N THR A 33 5.56 1.00 -10.05
CA THR A 33 6.24 1.43 -11.29
C THR A 33 5.46 1.15 -12.57
N ARG A 34 4.39 0.35 -12.49
CA ARG A 34 3.56 0.04 -13.66
C ARG A 34 2.96 1.33 -14.23
N PRO A 35 2.81 1.46 -15.55
CA PRO A 35 2.07 2.57 -16.13
C PRO A 35 0.60 2.49 -15.73
N LEU A 36 0.02 3.64 -15.36
CA LEU A 36 -1.42 3.77 -15.19
C LEU A 36 -2.12 3.86 -16.54
N LYS A 37 -3.44 3.62 -16.54
CA LYS A 37 -4.24 3.83 -17.75
C LYS A 37 -4.33 5.32 -18.07
N ALA A 38 -4.50 5.62 -19.36
CA ALA A 38 -4.65 7.00 -19.82
C ALA A 38 -5.89 7.70 -19.22
N GLU A 39 -6.96 6.94 -18.96
CA GLU A 39 -8.22 7.48 -18.46
C GLU A 39 -8.86 6.57 -17.39
N TYR A 40 -9.45 7.23 -16.40
CA TYR A 40 -10.26 6.64 -15.33
C TYR A 40 -11.60 7.37 -15.27
N VAL A 41 -12.70 6.61 -15.16
CA VAL A 41 -14.06 7.17 -15.04
C VAL A 41 -14.21 7.95 -13.73
N PHE A 42 -13.60 7.45 -12.67
CA PHE A 42 -13.44 8.18 -11.42
C PHE A 42 -12.15 7.78 -10.71
N VAL A 43 -11.63 8.71 -9.92
CA VAL A 43 -10.50 8.51 -9.02
C VAL A 43 -10.94 8.99 -7.64
N TRP A 44 -10.69 8.17 -6.62
CA TRP A 44 -10.95 8.50 -5.22
C TRP A 44 -9.64 8.53 -4.46
N ARG A 45 -9.49 9.49 -3.55
CA ARG A 45 -8.37 9.57 -2.60
C ARG A 45 -8.92 9.44 -1.19
N ASP A 46 -8.30 8.60 -0.40
CA ASP A 46 -8.64 8.37 1.00
C ASP A 46 -7.37 8.33 1.86
N ALA A 47 -7.50 8.49 3.17
CA ALA A 47 -6.41 8.35 4.10
C ALA A 47 -6.81 7.44 5.26
N LEU A 48 -5.98 6.42 5.53
CA LEU A 48 -6.15 5.51 6.64
C LEU A 48 -5.02 5.72 7.66
N TYR A 49 -5.38 5.78 8.94
CA TYR A 49 -4.38 5.91 9.99
C TYR A 49 -3.90 4.54 10.46
N GLU A 50 -2.61 4.27 10.28
CA GLU A 50 -1.99 3.02 10.68
C GLU A 50 -0.91 3.22 11.75
N LYS A 51 -0.76 2.22 12.62
CA LYS A 51 0.29 2.21 13.63
C LYS A 51 1.55 1.58 13.05
N VAL A 52 2.56 2.41 12.77
CA VAL A 52 3.84 1.96 12.22
C VAL A 52 4.96 2.12 13.24
N ARG A 53 5.97 1.25 13.17
CA ARG A 53 7.17 1.36 14.01
C ARG A 53 8.24 2.13 13.24
N LEU A 54 8.56 3.33 13.69
CA LEU A 54 9.59 4.21 13.14
C LEU A 54 10.63 4.47 14.24
N GLU A 55 11.92 4.23 13.96
CA GLU A 55 13.02 4.49 14.90
C GLU A 55 12.79 3.93 16.32
N GLY A 56 12.19 2.73 16.41
CA GLY A 56 11.91 2.07 17.69
C GLY A 56 10.65 2.55 18.42
N LYS A 57 9.94 3.56 17.91
CA LYS A 57 8.67 4.05 18.48
C LYS A 57 7.49 3.68 17.59
N VAL A 58 6.33 3.39 18.20
CA VAL A 58 5.08 3.18 17.46
C VAL A 58 4.37 4.52 17.31
N VAL A 59 4.19 4.96 16.08
CA VAL A 59 3.55 6.25 15.74
C VAL A 59 2.33 6.00 14.85
N SER A 60 1.34 6.89 14.93
CA SER A 60 0.23 6.91 13.97
C SER A 60 0.70 7.64 12.71
N VAL A 61 0.54 7.01 11.56
CA VAL A 61 0.86 7.62 10.26
C VAL A 61 -0.36 7.53 9.37
N ALA A 62 -0.70 8.63 8.72
CA ALA A 62 -1.72 8.63 7.69
C ALA A 62 -1.14 7.96 6.44
N ILE A 63 -1.85 7.00 5.88
CA ILE A 63 -1.51 6.32 4.63
C ILE A 63 -2.53 6.75 3.62
N MET A 64 -2.09 7.53 2.63
CA MET A 64 -2.92 7.93 1.52
C MET A 64 -3.08 6.78 0.54
N ILE A 65 -4.30 6.57 0.11
CA ILE A 65 -4.65 5.55 -0.87
C ILE A 65 -5.43 6.22 -1.98
N ALA A 66 -5.00 6.01 -3.21
CA ALA A 66 -5.76 6.36 -4.39
C ALA A 66 -6.19 5.11 -5.12
N TYR A 67 -7.47 5.07 -5.50
CA TYR A 67 -7.99 4.03 -6.36
C TYR A 67 -8.82 4.63 -7.49
N GLY A 68 -8.67 4.02 -8.66
CA GLY A 68 -9.36 4.41 -9.88
C GLY A 68 -10.34 3.32 -10.31
N VAL A 69 -11.35 3.72 -11.07
CA VAL A 69 -12.15 2.80 -11.86
C VAL A 69 -12.01 3.09 -13.34
N ASP A 70 -11.64 2.06 -14.08
CA ASP A 70 -11.46 2.17 -15.53
C ASP A 70 -12.81 2.17 -16.28
N GLY A 71 -12.74 2.33 -17.61
CA GLY A 71 -13.91 2.30 -18.48
C GLY A 71 -14.67 0.96 -18.50
N GLU A 72 -14.08 -0.12 -18.00
CA GLU A 72 -14.73 -1.43 -17.85
C GLU A 72 -15.37 -1.61 -16.46
N GLY A 73 -15.25 -0.62 -15.58
CA GLY A 73 -15.77 -0.69 -14.20
C GLY A 73 -14.84 -1.43 -13.23
N ARG A 74 -13.59 -1.75 -13.62
CA ARG A 74 -12.63 -2.43 -12.74
C ARG A 74 -11.95 -1.44 -11.83
N ARG A 75 -11.88 -1.79 -10.54
CA ARG A 75 -11.17 -1.03 -9.51
C ARG A 75 -9.70 -1.42 -9.49
N GLU A 76 -8.83 -0.44 -9.39
CA GLU A 76 -7.40 -0.66 -9.18
C GLU A 76 -6.82 0.39 -8.23
N ILE A 77 -5.82 -0.02 -7.45
CA ILE A 77 -5.04 0.89 -6.60
C ILE A 77 -4.02 1.60 -7.49
N LEU A 78 -4.08 2.93 -7.50
CA LEU A 78 -3.20 3.77 -8.31
C LEU A 78 -1.94 4.14 -7.52
N ALA A 79 -2.09 4.47 -6.24
CA ALA A 79 -0.95 4.74 -5.36
C ALA A 79 -1.30 4.49 -3.89
N VAL A 80 -0.25 4.20 -3.11
CA VAL A 80 -0.27 4.12 -1.66
C VAL A 80 0.98 4.82 -1.16
N GLU A 81 0.83 5.93 -0.44
CA GLU A 81 1.97 6.70 0.08
C GLU A 81 1.73 7.12 1.53
N PRO A 82 2.75 7.06 2.40
CA PRO A 82 2.64 7.62 3.73
C PRO A 82 2.60 9.16 3.66
N MET A 83 1.67 9.74 4.39
CA MET A 83 1.57 11.17 4.65
C MET A 83 1.97 11.43 6.10
N TRP A 84 3.06 12.17 6.29
CA TRP A 84 3.59 12.51 7.61
C TRP A 84 2.91 13.74 8.22
N GLU A 85 2.34 14.61 7.39
CA GLU A 85 1.66 15.83 7.79
C GLU A 85 0.33 15.99 7.03
N GLU A 86 -0.78 16.24 7.74
CA GLU A 86 -2.07 16.57 7.13
C GLU A 86 -2.13 18.05 6.72
N THR A 87 -1.43 18.40 5.65
CA THR A 87 -1.43 19.76 5.09
C THR A 87 -2.06 19.75 3.71
N GLU A 88 -2.63 20.88 3.27
CA GLU A 88 -3.14 20.99 1.90
C GLU A 88 -2.06 20.69 0.85
N GLU A 89 -0.81 21.01 1.16
CA GLU A 89 0.36 20.73 0.33
C GLU A 89 0.61 19.23 0.18
N SER A 90 0.54 18.44 1.26
CA SER A 90 0.73 16.98 1.17
C SER A 90 -0.36 16.29 0.34
N TRP A 91 -1.59 16.83 0.34
CA TRP A 91 -2.66 16.36 -0.54
C TRP A 91 -2.43 16.70 -2.02
N ARG A 92 -1.77 17.84 -2.31
CA ARG A 92 -1.42 18.24 -3.68
C ARG A 92 -0.23 17.44 -4.22
N ASP A 93 0.77 17.17 -3.37
CA ASP A 93 1.97 16.41 -3.72
C ASP A 93 1.66 14.94 -4.01
N PHE A 94 0.56 14.41 -3.48
CA PHE A 94 0.03 13.09 -3.82
C PHE A 94 -0.55 13.07 -5.24
N SER A 95 0.37 13.08 -6.21
CA SER A 95 0.12 12.97 -7.64
C SER A 95 0.44 11.54 -8.11
N PHE A 96 -0.52 10.93 -8.81
CA PHE A 96 -0.37 9.60 -9.40
C PHE A 96 0.30 9.79 -10.76
N CYS A 97 1.57 9.40 -10.89
CA CYS A 97 2.23 9.31 -12.20
C CYS A 97 1.74 8.08 -12.98
#